data_AF-A0A349WHC2-F1
#
_entry.id   AF-A0A349WHC2-F1
#
_cell.length_a   1.000
_cell.length_b   1.000
_cell.length_c   1.000
_cell.angle_alpha   90.00
_cell.angle_beta   90.00
_cell.angle_gamma   90.00
#
_symmetry.space_group_name_H-M   'P 1'
#
loop_
_entity.id
_entity.type
_entity.pdbx_description
1 polymer ?
#
loop_
_entity_poly.entity_id
_entity_poly.type
_entity_poly.pdbx_seq_one_letter_code
_entity_poly.pdbx_strand_id
1 'polypeptide(L)'
;MIGFLKIKTISLRLILIGLTFCEIIASKRDWHHWRGPDTNGVAPSSNPPTHWSEKKNIRWKVPVDGAGASTPIIWKDKIFLLSVVDTGKVDPSLPRPEDQPKRVFDITHPNTEFKFLVLCLDRKTGKELWRRVATRLIPHEGTHRDNNFASASPTTDGELLYCWFGSAGLFCYDLEGNKIWERNLGEVKIGASLGEGCSPVLYKHKLVILRDNRGQSTIQVLNAKNGETIWMKKRSTRNGWATPAVVEHEGKVQIITTASRPDAGSRKTPGKVISYDLE
;
A
#
# COMPACT_ATOMS: atom_id res chain seq x y z
N MET A 1 40.05 -3.51 76.90
CA MET A 1 39.94 -3.07 75.50
C MET A 1 39.87 -4.31 74.62
N ILE A 2 38.71 -4.59 74.02
CA ILE A 2 38.47 -5.28 72.72
C ILE A 2 36.95 -5.29 72.59
N GLY A 3 36.43 -4.47 71.67
CA GLY A 3 35.00 -4.30 71.42
C GLY A 3 34.49 -5.27 70.35
N PHE A 4 33.30 -5.83 70.56
CA PHE A 4 32.59 -6.64 69.57
C PHE A 4 31.88 -5.75 68.54
N LEU A 5 32.24 -5.90 67.27
CA LEU A 5 31.61 -5.24 66.13
C LEU A 5 30.34 -6.01 65.73
N LYS A 6 29.15 -5.39 65.81
CA LYS A 6 27.89 -5.93 65.27
C LYS A 6 27.76 -5.56 63.79
N ILE A 7 27.79 -6.56 62.91
CA ILE A 7 27.48 -6.41 61.48
C ILE A 7 25.96 -6.38 61.31
N LYS A 8 25.41 -5.28 60.80
CA LYS A 8 23.99 -5.16 60.42
C LYS A 8 23.79 -5.67 58.99
N THR A 9 22.96 -6.70 58.83
CA THR A 9 22.54 -7.22 57.53
C THR A 9 21.55 -6.26 56.88
N ILE A 10 21.93 -5.66 55.75
CA ILE A 10 21.05 -4.82 54.92
C ILE A 10 20.32 -5.73 53.95
N SER A 11 18.99 -5.78 54.05
CA SER A 11 18.12 -6.58 53.18
C SER A 11 17.82 -5.79 51.91
N LEU A 12 18.34 -6.26 50.76
CA LEU A 12 18.17 -5.65 49.45
C LEU A 12 16.81 -6.08 48.86
N ARG A 13 15.81 -5.19 48.85
CA ARG A 13 14.54 -5.44 48.15
C ARG A 13 14.72 -5.18 46.65
N LEU A 14 14.76 -6.24 45.84
CA LEU A 14 14.60 -6.15 44.39
C LEU A 14 13.18 -5.69 44.06
N ILE A 15 13.07 -4.50 43.45
CA ILE A 15 11.83 -4.02 42.84
C ILE A 15 11.78 -4.62 41.43
N LEU A 16 10.93 -5.63 41.25
CA LEU A 16 10.61 -6.16 39.92
C LEU A 16 9.73 -5.13 39.21
N ILE A 17 10.31 -4.31 38.33
CA ILE A 17 9.55 -3.47 37.40
C ILE A 17 9.04 -4.40 36.30
N GLY A 18 7.78 -4.80 36.41
CA GLY A 18 7.10 -5.56 35.35
C GLY A 18 7.02 -4.72 34.09
N LEU A 19 7.79 -5.09 33.07
CA LEU A 19 7.62 -4.63 31.69
C LEU A 19 6.30 -5.21 31.17
N THR A 20 5.22 -4.45 31.30
CA THR A 20 3.96 -4.75 30.61
C THR A 20 4.18 -4.56 29.12
N PHE A 21 4.35 -5.67 28.39
CA PHE A 21 4.22 -5.69 26.94
C PHE A 21 2.77 -5.31 26.59
N CYS A 22 2.58 -4.07 26.15
CA CYS A 22 1.32 -3.66 25.54
C CYS A 22 1.34 -4.16 24.10
N GLU A 23 0.75 -5.33 23.85
CA GLU A 23 0.43 -5.71 22.48
C GLU A 23 -0.52 -4.65 21.90
N ILE A 24 -0.04 -3.90 20.92
CA ILE A 24 -0.86 -2.97 20.14
C ILE A 24 -1.77 -3.83 19.26
N ILE A 25 -2.87 -4.30 19.83
CA ILE A 25 -3.93 -4.93 19.06
C ILE A 25 -4.53 -3.83 18.19
N ALA A 26 -4.32 -3.90 16.88
CA ALA A 26 -5.09 -3.14 15.91
C ALA A 26 -6.56 -3.34 16.26
N SER A 27 -7.27 -2.25 16.59
CA SER A 27 -8.67 -2.43 16.99
C SER A 27 -9.42 -2.95 15.77
N LYS A 28 -10.44 -3.80 15.96
CA LYS A 28 -11.36 -4.21 14.88
C LYS A 28 -12.03 -3.04 14.12
N ARG A 29 -11.78 -1.79 14.53
CA ARG A 29 -12.28 -0.56 13.90
C ARG A 29 -11.30 0.06 12.90
N ASP A 30 -10.06 -0.41 12.83
CA ASP A 30 -9.03 0.13 11.93
C ASP A 30 -9.09 -0.56 10.57
N TRP A 31 -9.06 0.24 9.50
CA TRP A 31 -9.11 -0.23 8.11
C TRP A 31 -7.75 0.00 7.46
N HIS A 32 -6.76 -0.75 7.91
CA HIS A 32 -5.33 -0.45 7.72
C HIS A 32 -4.74 -0.85 6.35
N HIS A 33 -5.56 -1.45 5.47
CA HIS A 33 -5.19 -1.81 4.10
C HIS A 33 -6.44 -1.96 3.22
N TRP A 34 -6.25 -2.19 1.92
CA TRP A 34 -7.30 -2.20 0.89
C TRP A 34 -8.61 -2.92 1.27
N ARG A 35 -8.53 -4.07 1.94
CA ARG A 35 -9.69 -4.93 2.25
C ARG A 35 -10.09 -4.95 3.73
N GLY A 36 -9.57 -4.02 4.51
CA GLY A 36 -9.90 -3.92 5.93
C GLY A 36 -9.36 -5.09 6.77
N PRO A 37 -9.63 -5.09 8.09
CA PRO A 37 -8.88 -5.89 9.06
C PRO A 37 -8.88 -7.40 8.80
N ASP A 38 -9.95 -7.93 8.22
CA ASP A 38 -10.12 -9.36 7.95
C ASP A 38 -9.80 -9.73 6.48
N THR A 39 -9.24 -8.80 5.69
CA THR A 39 -8.89 -8.98 4.27
C THR A 39 -10.06 -9.33 3.33
N ASN A 40 -11.30 -9.19 3.78
CA ASN A 40 -12.51 -9.61 3.08
C ASN A 40 -13.40 -8.45 2.58
N GLY A 41 -13.07 -7.20 2.91
CA GLY A 41 -13.84 -6.02 2.55
C GLY A 41 -15.17 -5.87 3.31
N VAL A 42 -15.34 -6.56 4.44
CA VAL A 42 -16.57 -6.55 5.25
C VAL A 42 -16.34 -5.79 6.55
N ALA A 43 -17.34 -5.01 6.96
CA ALA A 43 -17.34 -4.25 8.21
C ALA A 43 -18.48 -4.72 9.13
N PRO A 44 -18.37 -5.91 9.76
CA PRO A 44 -19.52 -6.61 10.35
C PRO A 44 -20.16 -5.87 11.53
N SER A 45 -19.39 -5.06 12.26
CA SER A 45 -19.87 -4.25 13.39
C SER A 45 -20.23 -2.80 13.00
N SER A 46 -20.29 -2.49 11.71
CA SER A 46 -20.60 -1.14 11.23
C SER A 46 -22.11 -0.92 11.09
N ASN A 47 -22.54 0.31 11.37
CA ASN A 47 -23.92 0.76 11.18
C ASN A 47 -23.94 1.99 10.25
N PRO A 48 -23.65 1.83 8.95
CA PRO A 48 -23.60 2.95 8.02
C PRO A 48 -25.01 3.51 7.76
N PRO A 49 -25.15 4.82 7.51
CA PRO A 49 -26.44 5.39 7.13
C PRO A 49 -26.90 4.81 5.78
N THR A 50 -28.17 4.40 5.68
CA THR A 50 -28.77 3.82 4.46
C THR A 50 -29.35 4.86 3.49
N HIS A 51 -29.35 6.14 3.87
CA HIS A 51 -29.84 7.25 3.06
C HIS A 51 -28.76 8.32 2.99
N TRP A 52 -28.41 8.80 1.81
CA TRP A 52 -27.36 9.82 1.64
C TRP A 52 -27.75 10.84 0.58
N SER A 53 -27.23 12.06 0.74
CA SER A 53 -27.23 13.10 -0.29
C SER A 53 -26.07 14.06 -0.03
N GLU A 54 -25.82 15.01 -0.96
CA GLU A 54 -24.85 16.11 -0.77
C GLU A 54 -25.13 16.98 0.48
N LYS A 55 -26.27 16.79 1.16
CA LYS A 55 -26.65 17.54 2.37
C LYS A 55 -27.05 16.65 3.56
N LYS A 56 -27.09 15.32 3.39
CA LYS A 56 -27.60 14.39 4.41
C LYS A 56 -26.60 13.28 4.68
N ASN A 57 -26.35 13.02 5.96
CA ASN A 57 -25.46 11.98 6.44
C ASN A 57 -23.98 12.13 6.04
N ILE A 58 -23.58 13.23 5.38
CA ILE A 58 -22.19 13.66 5.22
C ILE A 58 -21.70 14.29 6.53
N ARG A 59 -20.62 13.77 7.10
CA ARG A 59 -19.97 14.37 8.28
C ARG A 59 -19.10 15.57 7.89
N TRP A 60 -18.33 15.44 6.82
CA TRP A 60 -17.50 16.49 6.23
C TRP A 60 -17.17 16.12 4.79
N LYS A 61 -16.78 17.14 4.01
CA LYS A 61 -16.28 17.01 2.63
C LYS A 61 -15.13 17.99 2.48
N VAL A 62 -14.00 17.51 1.97
CA VAL A 62 -12.82 18.34 1.71
C VAL A 62 -12.33 18.09 0.29
N PRO A 63 -11.86 19.14 -0.42
CA PRO A 63 -11.20 18.94 -1.71
C PRO A 63 -9.89 18.18 -1.49
N VAL A 64 -9.60 17.24 -2.39
CA VAL A 64 -8.32 16.54 -2.47
C VAL A 64 -7.75 16.81 -3.85
N ASP A 65 -6.54 17.35 -3.91
CA ASP A 65 -5.91 17.69 -5.18
C ASP A 65 -5.55 16.42 -5.97
N GLY A 66 -5.68 16.49 -7.29
CA GLY A 66 -5.26 15.43 -8.19
C GLY A 66 -6.28 14.31 -8.35
N ALA A 67 -5.80 13.19 -8.89
CA ALA A 67 -6.57 11.98 -9.10
C ALA A 67 -6.02 10.86 -8.20
N GLY A 68 -6.90 10.12 -7.54
CA GLY A 68 -6.55 8.94 -6.76
C GLY A 68 -7.57 7.84 -6.99
N ALA A 69 -7.12 6.65 -7.42
CA ALA A 69 -7.96 5.46 -7.55
C ALA A 69 -7.78 4.52 -6.33
N SER A 70 -6.76 4.79 -5.50
CA SER A 70 -6.56 4.11 -4.23
C SER A 70 -7.76 4.26 -3.30
N THR A 71 -8.05 3.19 -2.56
CA THR A 71 -8.98 3.26 -1.41
C THR A 71 -8.25 3.89 -0.22
N PRO A 72 -8.85 4.87 0.48
CA PRO A 72 -8.31 5.37 1.75
C PRO A 72 -8.16 4.25 2.76
N ILE A 73 -7.12 4.34 3.58
CA ILE A 73 -6.99 3.50 4.78
C ILE A 73 -7.20 4.34 6.03
N ILE A 74 -7.67 3.71 7.10
CA ILE A 74 -7.98 4.36 8.36
C ILE A 74 -7.17 3.70 9.46
N TRP A 75 -6.41 4.50 10.20
CA TRP A 75 -5.76 4.08 11.43
C TRP A 75 -6.08 5.06 12.54
N LYS A 76 -6.84 4.61 13.53
CA LYS A 76 -7.36 5.42 14.63
C LYS A 76 -8.11 6.66 14.10
N ASP A 77 -7.54 7.84 14.36
CA ASP A 77 -8.06 9.15 14.00
C ASP A 77 -7.43 9.71 12.70
N LYS A 78 -6.60 8.93 12.00
CA LYS A 78 -5.96 9.33 10.73
C LYS A 78 -6.57 8.59 9.55
N ILE A 79 -6.71 9.30 8.43
CA ILE A 79 -7.01 8.76 7.10
C ILE A 79 -5.78 8.98 6.23
N PHE A 80 -5.30 7.93 5.57
CA PHE A 80 -4.21 8.03 4.60
C PHE A 80 -4.72 7.81 3.18
N LEU A 81 -4.29 8.67 2.27
CA LEU A 81 -4.74 8.73 0.88
C LEU A 81 -3.54 8.90 -0.05
N LEU A 82 -3.59 8.25 -1.21
CA LEU A 82 -2.64 8.47 -2.29
C LEU A 82 -3.33 9.21 -3.44
N SER A 83 -2.64 10.21 -3.98
CA SER A 83 -3.12 11.00 -5.11
C SER A 83 -1.98 11.29 -6.07
N VAL A 84 -2.30 11.65 -7.31
CA VAL A 84 -1.35 12.13 -8.31
C VAL A 84 -1.85 13.42 -8.96
N VAL A 85 -0.95 14.39 -9.12
CA VAL A 85 -1.25 15.69 -9.74
C VAL A 85 -0.38 15.86 -10.97
N ASP A 86 -0.99 16.03 -12.14
CA ASP A 86 -0.27 16.52 -13.33
C ASP A 86 0.16 17.97 -13.08
N THR A 87 1.44 18.26 -13.26
CA THR A 87 1.99 19.61 -13.08
C THR A 87 1.86 20.50 -14.31
N GLY A 88 1.53 19.92 -15.46
CA GLY A 88 1.53 20.60 -16.76
C GLY A 88 2.93 20.89 -17.31
N LYS A 89 4.00 20.54 -16.58
CA LYS A 89 5.38 20.73 -17.04
C LYS A 89 5.71 19.68 -18.09
N VAL A 90 5.70 20.10 -19.36
CA VAL A 90 5.99 19.26 -20.52
C VAL A 90 7.48 18.96 -20.66
N ASP A 91 7.82 17.72 -20.97
CA ASP A 91 9.11 17.35 -21.56
C ASP A 91 8.99 17.36 -23.10
N PRO A 92 9.63 18.32 -23.80
CA PRO A 92 9.50 18.46 -25.24
C PRO A 92 10.20 17.34 -26.04
N SER A 93 11.02 16.49 -25.38
CA SER A 93 11.63 15.34 -26.02
C SER A 93 10.67 14.15 -26.19
N LEU A 94 9.52 14.17 -25.49
CA LEU A 94 8.49 13.14 -25.57
C LEU A 94 7.34 13.57 -26.49
N PRO A 95 6.79 12.65 -27.30
CA PRO A 95 5.66 12.96 -28.17
C PRO A 95 4.44 13.32 -27.35
N ARG A 96 3.74 14.40 -27.74
CA ARG A 96 2.49 14.80 -27.07
C ARG A 96 1.44 13.70 -27.19
N PRO A 97 0.56 13.52 -26.18
CA PRO A 97 -0.49 12.50 -26.21
C PRO A 97 -1.29 12.47 -27.52
N GLU A 98 -1.65 13.64 -28.06
CA GLU A 98 -2.40 13.78 -29.31
C GLU A 98 -1.63 13.37 -30.57
N ASP A 99 -0.30 13.36 -30.52
CA ASP A 99 0.58 13.00 -31.63
C ASP A 99 0.96 11.50 -31.60
N GLN A 100 0.55 10.77 -30.56
CA GLN A 100 0.89 9.36 -30.40
C GLN A 100 -0.02 8.43 -31.24
N PRO A 101 0.49 7.27 -31.70
CA PRO A 101 -0.32 6.31 -32.43
C PRO A 101 -1.46 5.78 -31.55
N LYS A 102 -2.61 5.49 -32.17
CA LYS A 102 -3.75 4.88 -31.47
C LYS A 102 -3.36 3.54 -30.84
N ARG A 103 -3.78 3.33 -29.59
CA ARG A 103 -3.62 2.09 -28.84
C ARG A 103 -4.99 1.56 -28.41
N VAL A 104 -5.01 0.38 -27.80
CA VAL A 104 -6.23 -0.17 -27.20
C VAL A 104 -6.76 0.84 -26.17
N PHE A 105 -8.08 1.08 -26.20
CA PHE A 105 -8.76 2.08 -25.35
C PHE A 105 -8.26 3.52 -25.52
N ASP A 106 -7.62 3.85 -26.64
CA ASP A 106 -7.04 5.18 -26.92
C ASP A 106 -6.04 5.65 -25.84
N ILE A 107 -5.39 4.71 -25.17
CA ILE A 107 -4.42 5.02 -24.11
C ILE A 107 -3.18 5.66 -24.72
N THR A 108 -2.82 6.83 -24.19
CA THR A 108 -1.60 7.58 -24.52
C THR A 108 -0.63 7.53 -23.33
N HIS A 109 0.64 7.79 -23.60
CA HIS A 109 1.65 7.94 -22.56
C HIS A 109 1.79 9.43 -22.22
N PRO A 110 1.97 9.81 -20.95
CA PRO A 110 2.12 11.20 -20.58
C PRO A 110 3.44 11.77 -21.10
N ASN A 111 3.45 13.07 -21.40
CA ASN A 111 4.66 13.85 -21.64
C ASN A 111 4.82 14.99 -20.62
N THR A 112 4.01 14.98 -19.55
CA THR A 112 4.03 15.97 -18.47
C THR A 112 4.50 15.36 -17.16
N GLU A 113 5.19 16.14 -16.33
CA GLU A 113 5.62 15.71 -14.99
C GLU A 113 4.42 15.60 -14.05
N PHE A 114 4.35 14.52 -13.29
CA PHE A 114 3.36 14.28 -12.23
C PHE A 114 4.00 14.37 -10.84
N LYS A 115 3.28 14.91 -9.85
CA LYS A 115 3.59 14.79 -8.42
C LYS A 115 2.80 13.64 -7.82
N PHE A 116 3.49 12.70 -7.19
CA PHE A 116 2.88 11.59 -6.46
C PHE A 116 2.76 11.97 -4.98
N LEU A 117 1.56 12.00 -4.46
CA LEU A 117 1.23 12.60 -3.16
C LEU A 117 0.79 11.54 -2.16
N VAL A 118 1.31 11.66 -0.93
CA VAL A 118 0.82 10.96 0.25
C VAL A 118 0.19 11.99 1.17
N LEU A 119 -1.07 11.77 1.52
CA LEU A 119 -1.86 12.69 2.33
C LEU A 119 -2.28 12.00 3.63
N CYS A 120 -2.27 12.75 4.72
CA CYS A 120 -2.88 12.34 5.97
C CYS A 120 -3.93 13.37 6.38
N LEU A 121 -5.16 12.91 6.61
CA LEU A 121 -6.28 13.73 7.06
C LEU A 121 -6.71 13.30 8.47
N ASP A 122 -7.20 14.25 9.25
CA ASP A 122 -7.91 13.97 10.48
C ASP A 122 -9.28 13.36 10.16
N ARG A 123 -9.55 12.16 10.69
CA ARG A 123 -10.78 11.40 10.42
C ARG A 123 -12.05 12.12 10.88
N LYS A 124 -11.96 12.93 11.93
CA LYS A 124 -13.14 13.57 12.55
C LYS A 124 -13.55 14.82 11.79
N THR A 125 -12.58 15.56 11.26
CA THR A 125 -12.77 16.90 10.68
C THR A 125 -12.51 16.96 9.18
N GLY A 126 -11.79 15.99 8.62
CA GLY A 126 -11.30 16.00 7.23
C GLY A 126 -10.11 16.91 6.99
N LYS A 127 -9.63 17.64 8.03
CA LYS A 127 -8.51 18.57 7.90
C LYS A 127 -7.23 17.83 7.51
N GLU A 128 -6.48 18.35 6.54
CA GLU A 128 -5.14 17.86 6.22
C GLU A 128 -4.22 18.05 7.43
N LEU A 129 -3.67 16.95 7.94
CA LEU A 129 -2.66 16.93 9.00
C LEU A 129 -1.27 17.10 8.41
N TRP A 130 -0.99 16.41 7.31
CA TRP A 130 0.24 16.56 6.56
C TRP A 130 0.10 16.06 5.13
N ARG A 131 1.05 16.51 4.29
CA ARG A 131 1.22 16.15 2.89
C ARG A 131 2.68 15.90 2.57
N ARG A 132 2.95 14.90 1.75
CA ARG A 132 4.27 14.62 1.18
C ARG A 132 4.19 14.42 -0.31
N VAL A 133 5.18 14.96 -1.02
CA VAL A 133 5.48 14.56 -2.40
C VAL A 133 6.43 13.37 -2.30
N ALA A 134 5.94 12.18 -2.62
CA ALA A 134 6.74 10.96 -2.62
C ALA A 134 7.79 11.00 -3.74
N THR A 135 7.36 11.35 -4.95
CA THR A 135 8.24 11.53 -6.10
C THR A 135 7.63 12.44 -7.15
N ARG A 136 8.45 12.79 -8.14
CA ARG A 136 8.10 13.53 -9.35
C ARG A 136 8.71 12.84 -10.55
N LEU A 137 7.89 12.53 -11.54
CA LEU A 137 8.35 11.95 -12.81
C LEU A 137 7.26 12.05 -13.87
N ILE A 138 7.66 11.81 -15.11
CA ILE A 138 6.75 11.52 -16.22
C ILE A 138 6.59 10.00 -16.26
N PRO A 139 5.38 9.45 -16.03
CA PRO A 139 5.16 8.01 -16.10
C PRO A 139 5.55 7.46 -17.46
N HIS A 140 6.27 6.33 -17.48
CA HIS A 140 6.75 5.72 -18.72
C HIS A 140 5.63 5.05 -19.54
N GLU A 141 4.50 4.74 -18.90
CA GLU A 141 3.28 4.20 -19.51
C GLU A 141 2.06 5.07 -19.16
N GLY A 142 0.99 4.92 -19.95
CA GLY A 142 -0.34 5.46 -19.64
C GLY A 142 -1.13 4.61 -18.66
N THR A 143 -2.39 5.00 -18.46
CA THR A 143 -3.40 4.22 -17.73
C THR A 143 -4.71 4.18 -18.50
N HIS A 144 -5.58 3.22 -18.17
CA HIS A 144 -6.97 3.30 -18.57
C HIS A 144 -7.63 4.56 -17.99
N ARG A 145 -8.65 5.12 -18.68
CA ARG A 145 -9.36 6.34 -18.24
C ARG A 145 -10.04 6.23 -16.86
N ASP A 146 -10.35 5.00 -16.45
CA ASP A 146 -10.96 4.69 -15.14
C ASP A 146 -9.90 4.35 -14.07
N ASN A 147 -8.62 4.55 -14.37
CA ASN A 147 -7.48 4.33 -13.49
C ASN A 147 -6.56 5.56 -13.48
N ASN A 148 -5.59 5.62 -12.57
CA ASN A 148 -4.55 6.63 -12.54
C ASN A 148 -3.25 6.07 -11.91
N PHE A 149 -2.22 6.91 -11.83
CA PHE A 149 -0.91 6.52 -11.31
C PHE A 149 -0.85 6.36 -9.77
N ALA A 150 -1.97 6.54 -9.07
CA ALA A 150 -2.15 6.32 -7.63
C ALA A 150 -3.25 5.28 -7.35
N SER A 151 -3.17 4.14 -8.04
CA SER A 151 -4.19 3.07 -8.00
C SER A 151 -4.10 2.17 -6.78
N ALA A 152 -2.89 1.79 -6.37
CA ALA A 152 -2.68 0.91 -5.23
C ALA A 152 -3.05 1.61 -3.91
N SER A 153 -3.76 0.92 -3.02
CA SER A 153 -4.00 1.41 -1.66
C SER A 153 -2.75 1.28 -0.81
N PRO A 154 -2.44 2.27 0.05
CA PRO A 154 -1.37 2.12 1.02
C PRO A 154 -1.74 1.08 2.08
N THR A 155 -0.77 0.67 2.89
CA THR A 155 -1.00 -0.20 4.06
C THR A 155 -0.18 0.27 5.26
N THR A 156 -0.60 -0.06 6.49
CA THR A 156 0.13 0.29 7.71
C THR A 156 0.02 -0.82 8.78
N ASP A 157 1.06 -0.99 9.58
CA ASP A 157 1.06 -1.76 10.84
C ASP A 157 0.69 -0.90 12.05
N GLY A 158 0.53 0.42 11.85
CA GLY A 158 0.30 1.38 12.91
C GLY A 158 1.54 2.09 13.45
N GLU A 159 2.72 1.75 12.95
CA GLU A 159 3.97 2.48 13.18
C GLU A 159 4.47 3.08 11.87
N LEU A 160 4.46 2.28 10.81
CA LEU A 160 4.92 2.61 9.48
C LEU A 160 3.78 2.55 8.46
N LEU A 161 3.84 3.45 7.49
CA LEU A 161 2.92 3.60 6.37
C LEU A 161 3.68 3.28 5.09
N TYR A 162 3.16 2.33 4.31
CA TYR A 162 3.76 1.85 3.06
C TYR A 162 2.91 2.31 1.86
N CYS A 163 3.49 3.16 1.03
CA CYS A 163 2.83 3.82 -0.09
C CYS A 163 3.44 3.34 -1.41
N TRP A 164 2.65 2.67 -2.24
CA TRP A 164 3.10 2.08 -3.50
C TRP A 164 2.48 2.80 -4.69
N PHE A 165 3.32 3.29 -5.60
CA PHE A 165 2.90 3.97 -6.84
C PHE A 165 3.35 3.21 -8.09
N GLY A 166 3.51 1.89 -7.98
CA GLY A 166 3.97 1.07 -9.10
C GLY A 166 5.40 1.42 -9.51
N SER A 167 5.62 1.57 -10.81
CA SER A 167 6.89 1.96 -11.41
C SER A 167 7.42 3.30 -10.89
N ALA A 168 6.57 4.15 -10.28
CA ALA A 168 7.01 5.39 -9.66
C ALA A 168 7.68 5.20 -8.28
N GLY A 169 7.55 4.03 -7.65
CA GLY A 169 8.29 3.65 -6.46
C GLY A 169 7.45 3.27 -5.23
N LEU A 170 8.15 2.73 -4.25
CA LEU A 170 7.65 2.35 -2.93
C LEU A 170 8.26 3.27 -1.87
N PHE A 171 7.42 3.85 -1.03
CA PHE A 171 7.84 4.82 -0.02
C PHE A 171 7.30 4.40 1.33
N CYS A 172 8.15 4.48 2.35
CA CYS A 172 7.77 4.21 3.73
C CYS A 172 7.89 5.49 4.55
N TYR A 173 6.87 5.76 5.35
CA TYR A 173 6.81 6.88 6.28
C TYR A 173 6.44 6.38 7.68
N ASP A 174 6.73 7.14 8.72
CA ASP A 174 5.97 7.02 9.96
C ASP A 174 4.57 7.67 9.80
N LEU A 175 3.73 7.59 10.84
CA LEU A 175 2.37 8.13 10.81
C LEU A 175 2.31 9.68 10.90
N GLU A 176 3.45 10.31 11.14
CA GLU A 176 3.69 11.75 11.19
C GLU A 176 4.20 12.27 9.83
N GLY A 177 4.45 11.39 8.87
CA GLY A 177 4.84 11.71 7.51
C GLY A 177 6.34 11.93 7.34
N ASN A 178 7.18 11.46 8.27
CA ASN A 178 8.62 11.44 8.10
C ASN A 178 9.01 10.22 7.27
N LYS A 179 9.78 10.43 6.19
CA LYS A 179 10.21 9.34 5.31
C LYS A 179 11.26 8.48 6.02
N ILE A 180 11.01 7.18 6.10
CA ILE A 180 11.91 6.20 6.73
C ILE A 180 12.82 5.56 5.69
N TRP A 181 12.25 5.07 4.59
CA TRP A 181 12.99 4.51 3.47
C TRP A 181 12.18 4.60 2.17
N GLU A 182 12.86 4.40 1.04
CA GLU A 182 12.21 4.28 -0.27
C GLU A 182 12.91 3.22 -1.13
N ARG A 183 12.16 2.66 -2.09
CA ARG A 183 12.66 1.67 -3.05
C ARG A 183 12.16 2.01 -4.45
N ASN A 184 13.10 2.11 -5.38
CA ASN A 184 12.82 1.97 -6.80
C ASN A 184 12.92 0.48 -7.16
N LEU A 185 11.82 -0.14 -7.57
CA LEU A 185 11.80 -1.54 -8.03
C LEU A 185 11.88 -1.65 -9.56
N GLY A 186 12.06 -0.52 -10.26
CA GLY A 186 12.11 -0.41 -11.71
C GLY A 186 10.75 -0.26 -12.36
N GLU A 187 10.74 -0.18 -13.68
CA GLU A 187 9.53 -0.04 -14.49
C GLU A 187 8.96 -1.41 -14.88
N VAL A 188 7.63 -1.51 -14.99
CA VAL A 188 6.96 -2.65 -15.63
C VAL A 188 6.22 -2.19 -16.88
N LYS A 189 6.02 -3.09 -17.83
CA LYS A 189 5.09 -2.83 -18.94
C LYS A 189 3.77 -3.50 -18.66
N ILE A 190 2.65 -2.80 -18.75
CA ILE A 190 1.33 -3.36 -18.48
C ILE A 190 0.63 -3.75 -19.78
N GLY A 191 -0.12 -4.87 -19.75
CA GLY A 191 -0.93 -5.28 -20.89
C GLY A 191 -1.87 -4.14 -21.33
N ALA A 192 -1.76 -3.74 -22.60
CA ALA A 192 -2.50 -2.60 -23.16
C ALA A 192 -2.31 -1.26 -22.40
N SER A 193 -1.26 -1.09 -21.61
CA SER A 193 -1.01 0.12 -20.81
C SER A 193 -2.17 0.50 -19.88
N LEU A 194 -2.91 -0.49 -19.35
CA LEU A 194 -4.07 -0.24 -18.49
C LEU A 194 -3.72 0.38 -17.11
N GLY A 195 -2.43 0.46 -16.79
CA GLY A 195 -1.91 0.96 -15.52
C GLY A 195 -1.69 -0.14 -14.49
N GLU A 196 -0.84 0.15 -13.50
CA GLU A 196 -0.58 -0.71 -12.35
C GLU A 196 -1.69 -0.57 -11.30
N GLY A 197 -1.88 -1.58 -10.43
CA GLY A 197 -2.97 -1.53 -9.45
C GLY A 197 -2.96 -2.55 -8.31
N CYS A 198 -1.92 -3.38 -8.16
CA CYS A 198 -1.84 -4.28 -7.00
C CYS A 198 -1.37 -3.51 -5.77
N SER A 199 -2.12 -3.61 -4.67
CA SER A 199 -1.76 -2.98 -3.40
C SER A 199 -0.67 -3.78 -2.67
N PRO A 200 0.23 -3.12 -1.93
CA PRO A 200 1.12 -3.78 -0.97
C PRO A 200 0.31 -4.50 0.10
N VAL A 201 0.81 -5.66 0.54
CA VAL A 201 0.19 -6.44 1.62
C VAL A 201 1.20 -6.68 2.71
N LEU A 202 0.87 -6.25 3.92
CA LEU A 202 1.71 -6.40 5.09
C LEU A 202 1.30 -7.64 5.88
N TYR A 203 2.28 -8.44 6.29
CA TYR A 203 2.09 -9.50 7.27
C TYR A 203 3.28 -9.52 8.21
N LYS A 204 3.05 -9.17 9.48
CA LYS A 204 4.12 -8.95 10.47
C LYS A 204 5.17 -7.98 9.91
N HIS A 205 6.44 -8.35 9.90
CA HIS A 205 7.55 -7.53 9.40
C HIS A 205 7.84 -7.75 7.90
N LYS A 206 6.94 -8.40 7.16
CA LYS A 206 7.11 -8.73 5.73
C LYS A 206 6.10 -7.97 4.88
N LEU A 207 6.60 -7.29 3.85
CA LEU A 207 5.81 -6.53 2.90
C LEU A 207 5.83 -7.24 1.54
N VAL A 208 4.67 -7.71 1.11
CA VAL A 208 4.47 -8.41 -0.15
C VAL A 208 4.13 -7.41 -1.25
N ILE A 209 4.93 -7.41 -2.32
CA ILE A 209 4.69 -6.63 -3.54
C ILE A 209 4.49 -7.59 -4.71
N LEU A 210 3.31 -7.54 -5.31
CA LEU A 210 3.00 -8.26 -6.55
C LEU A 210 3.10 -7.27 -7.71
N ARG A 211 3.99 -7.56 -8.65
CA ARG A 211 4.23 -6.72 -9.83
C ARG A 211 3.86 -7.49 -11.08
N ASP A 212 2.70 -7.14 -11.61
CA ASP A 212 2.26 -7.61 -12.91
C ASP A 212 3.05 -6.92 -14.01
N ASN A 213 3.40 -7.69 -15.04
CA ASN A 213 4.15 -7.21 -16.18
C ASN A 213 3.77 -8.04 -17.41
N ARG A 214 3.58 -7.38 -18.55
CA ARG A 214 3.39 -8.00 -19.87
C ARG A 214 4.58 -8.88 -20.23
N GLY A 215 5.78 -8.49 -19.81
CA GLY A 215 6.99 -9.29 -19.85
C GLY A 215 7.02 -10.33 -18.73
N GLN A 216 7.91 -10.14 -17.76
CA GLN A 216 8.08 -11.04 -16.63
C GLN A 216 7.45 -10.45 -15.36
N SER A 217 6.29 -10.97 -14.94
CA SER A 217 5.69 -10.62 -13.66
C SER A 217 6.50 -11.20 -12.50
N THR A 218 6.49 -10.53 -11.35
CA THR A 218 7.20 -10.98 -10.15
C THR A 218 6.33 -10.85 -8.92
N ILE A 219 6.60 -11.68 -7.92
CA ILE A 219 6.17 -11.46 -6.54
C ILE A 219 7.41 -11.37 -5.67
N GLN A 220 7.45 -10.36 -4.81
CA GLN A 220 8.61 -10.02 -4.00
C GLN A 220 8.18 -9.79 -2.56
N VAL A 221 8.98 -10.27 -1.64
CA VAL A 221 8.79 -10.03 -0.21
C VAL A 221 9.96 -9.19 0.28
N LEU A 222 9.61 -8.09 0.92
CA LEU A 222 10.54 -7.13 1.48
C LEU A 222 10.47 -7.18 3.00
N ASN A 223 11.57 -6.91 3.67
CA ASN A 223 11.58 -6.56 5.08
C ASN A 223 10.92 -5.19 5.22
N ALA A 224 9.82 -5.12 5.96
CA ALA A 224 9.02 -3.91 6.08
C ALA A 224 9.77 -2.78 6.80
N LYS A 225 10.69 -3.10 7.71
CA LYS A 225 11.43 -2.10 8.49
C LYS A 225 12.44 -1.30 7.67
N ASN A 226 13.14 -1.95 6.74
CA ASN A 226 14.23 -1.33 5.98
C ASN A 226 14.03 -1.38 4.45
N GLY A 227 12.95 -2.00 3.99
CA GLY A 227 12.62 -2.16 2.59
C GLY A 227 13.48 -3.18 1.86
N GLU A 228 14.43 -3.88 2.48
CA GLU A 228 15.33 -4.83 1.80
C GLU A 228 14.59 -6.04 1.25
N THR A 229 15.07 -6.59 0.14
CA THR A 229 14.47 -7.79 -0.44
C THR A 229 14.83 -9.01 0.38
N ILE A 230 13.83 -9.72 0.91
CA ILE A 230 14.01 -11.03 1.54
C ILE A 230 14.11 -12.09 0.44
N TRP A 231 13.12 -12.12 -0.46
CA TRP A 231 13.14 -12.99 -1.62
C TRP A 231 12.30 -12.43 -2.77
N MET A 232 12.54 -12.92 -3.98
CA MET A 232 11.75 -12.61 -5.18
C MET A 232 11.55 -13.86 -6.03
N LYS A 233 10.34 -14.03 -6.58
CA LYS A 233 9.99 -15.12 -7.50
C LYS A 233 9.38 -14.57 -8.78
N LYS A 234 9.80 -15.16 -9.91
CA LYS A 234 9.15 -14.97 -11.21
C LYS A 234 7.79 -15.65 -11.19
N ARG A 235 6.74 -14.94 -11.60
CA ARG A 235 5.40 -15.51 -11.77
C ARG A 235 5.28 -16.08 -13.18
N SER A 236 4.63 -17.22 -13.32
CA SER A 236 4.36 -17.85 -14.62
C SER A 236 3.24 -17.17 -15.42
N THR A 237 2.61 -16.14 -14.84
CA THR A 237 1.45 -15.43 -15.41
C THR A 237 1.77 -13.97 -15.62
N ARG A 238 1.11 -13.34 -16.60
CA ARG A 238 1.27 -11.93 -16.93
C ARG A 238 0.46 -11.05 -15.98
N ASN A 239 -0.49 -10.26 -16.48
CA ASN A 239 -1.25 -9.28 -15.70
C ASN A 239 -2.51 -9.87 -15.06
N GLY A 240 -2.68 -9.78 -13.74
CA GLY A 240 -3.85 -10.26 -13.00
C GLY A 240 -4.59 -9.18 -12.19
N TRP A 241 -3.95 -8.03 -11.91
CA TRP A 241 -4.44 -6.96 -11.04
C TRP A 241 -5.03 -7.48 -9.72
N ALA A 242 -4.42 -8.55 -9.19
CA ALA A 242 -4.94 -9.31 -8.08
C ALA A 242 -4.04 -9.12 -6.86
N THR A 243 -4.29 -8.06 -6.09
CA THR A 243 -3.68 -7.87 -4.76
C THR A 243 -3.79 -9.18 -3.97
N PRO A 244 -2.65 -9.73 -3.50
CA PRO A 244 -2.64 -11.02 -2.84
C PRO A 244 -3.37 -10.98 -1.49
N ALA A 245 -3.75 -12.15 -0.98
CA ALA A 245 -4.09 -12.36 0.42
C ALA A 245 -2.96 -13.12 1.09
N VAL A 246 -2.65 -12.80 2.34
CA VAL A 246 -1.73 -13.61 3.16
C VAL A 246 -2.59 -14.35 4.18
N VAL A 247 -2.49 -15.67 4.18
CA VAL A 247 -3.30 -16.55 5.01
C VAL A 247 -2.40 -17.52 5.75
N GLU A 248 -2.66 -17.70 7.03
CA GLU A 248 -2.02 -18.73 7.85
C GLU A 248 -2.94 -19.95 7.93
N HIS A 249 -2.42 -21.12 7.57
CA HIS A 249 -3.15 -22.38 7.63
C HIS A 249 -2.22 -23.49 8.11
N GLU A 250 -2.61 -24.19 9.18
CA GLU A 250 -1.81 -25.26 9.80
C GLU A 250 -0.36 -24.85 10.11
N GLY A 251 -0.18 -23.61 10.60
CA GLY A 251 1.13 -23.05 10.95
C GLY A 251 2.01 -22.64 9.75
N LYS A 252 1.49 -22.74 8.52
CA LYS A 252 2.17 -22.26 7.30
C LYS A 252 1.53 -20.97 6.82
N VAL A 253 2.38 -19.97 6.54
CA VAL A 253 1.91 -18.70 6.02
C VAL A 253 2.06 -18.70 4.51
N GLN A 254 0.94 -18.51 3.80
CA GLN A 254 0.88 -18.54 2.36
C GLN A 254 0.42 -17.22 1.79
N ILE A 255 1.06 -16.80 0.71
CA ILE A 255 0.59 -15.72 -0.14
C ILE A 255 -0.28 -16.34 -1.23
N ILE A 256 -1.57 -16.01 -1.25
CA ILE A 256 -2.56 -16.52 -2.19
C ILE A 256 -2.94 -15.39 -3.17
N THR A 257 -2.92 -15.69 -4.45
CA THR A 257 -3.25 -14.72 -5.52
C THR A 257 -3.81 -15.45 -6.73
N THR A 258 -4.54 -14.72 -7.56
CA THR A 258 -5.03 -15.24 -8.83
C THR A 258 -4.12 -14.83 -9.97
N ALA A 259 -4.23 -15.58 -11.05
CA ALA A 259 -3.29 -15.50 -12.15
C ALA A 259 -4.03 -15.62 -13.48
N SER A 260 -3.77 -14.67 -14.39
CA SER A 260 -4.34 -14.67 -15.73
C SER A 260 -3.66 -15.71 -16.64
N ARG A 261 -4.36 -16.07 -17.71
CA ARG A 261 -3.90 -17.07 -18.69
C ARG A 261 -2.58 -16.64 -19.33
N PRO A 262 -1.68 -17.59 -19.67
CA PRO A 262 -0.56 -17.31 -20.59
C PRO A 262 -1.04 -16.81 -21.96
N ASP A 263 -2.20 -17.32 -22.41
CA ASP A 263 -2.75 -17.09 -23.74
C ASP A 263 -4.10 -16.36 -23.65
N ALA A 264 -4.12 -15.08 -24.02
CA ALA A 264 -5.31 -14.24 -23.96
C ALA A 264 -6.48 -14.70 -24.88
N GLY A 265 -6.27 -15.70 -25.75
CA GLY A 265 -7.19 -16.08 -26.83
C GLY A 265 -8.21 -17.19 -26.52
N SER A 266 -7.97 -18.11 -25.58
CA SER A 266 -8.88 -19.25 -25.35
C SER A 266 -9.80 -19.01 -24.16
N ARG A 267 -11.06 -18.62 -24.42
CA ARG A 267 -12.08 -18.36 -23.37
C ARG A 267 -12.41 -19.54 -22.45
N LYS A 268 -11.87 -20.75 -22.71
CA LYS A 268 -12.36 -22.03 -22.15
C LYS A 268 -11.61 -22.55 -20.91
N THR A 269 -10.46 -21.98 -20.50
CA THR A 269 -9.71 -22.48 -19.33
C THR A 269 -9.85 -21.54 -18.12
N PRO A 270 -10.28 -22.00 -16.94
CA PRO A 270 -10.40 -21.13 -15.77
C PRO A 270 -9.04 -20.53 -15.36
N GLY A 271 -9.06 -19.36 -14.71
CA GLY A 271 -7.86 -18.79 -14.08
C GLY A 271 -7.32 -19.71 -12.99
N LYS A 272 -6.06 -19.54 -12.60
CA LYS A 272 -5.43 -20.37 -11.55
C LYS A 272 -5.28 -19.58 -10.25
N VAL A 273 -5.55 -20.25 -9.14
CA VAL A 273 -5.08 -19.82 -7.82
C VAL A 273 -3.64 -20.28 -7.67
N ILE A 274 -2.76 -19.38 -7.24
CA ILE A 274 -1.35 -19.68 -6.99
C ILE A 274 -1.05 -19.33 -5.53
N SER A 275 -0.35 -20.23 -4.86
CA SER A 275 0.21 -19.99 -3.53
C SER A 275 1.73 -19.90 -3.58
N TYR A 276 2.28 -19.06 -2.71
CA TYR A 276 3.71 -18.97 -2.43
C TYR A 276 3.89 -19.09 -0.93
N ASP A 277 4.91 -19.82 -0.48
CA ASP A 277 5.36 -19.73 0.90
C ASP A 277 5.85 -18.30 1.16
N LEU A 278 5.44 -17.70 2.30
CA LEU A 278 5.90 -16.39 2.72
C LEU A 278 7.30 -16.45 3.36
N GLU A 279 7.69 -17.61 3.90
CA GLU A 279 8.99 -17.82 4.53
C GLU A 279 10.14 -17.90 3.52
#